data_AF-A0A8T2MW85-F1
#
_entry.id   AF-A0A8T2MW85-F1
#
_cell.length_a   1.000
_cell.length_b   1.000
_cell.length_c   1.000
_cell.angle_alpha   90.00
_cell.angle_beta   90.00
_cell.angle_gamma   90.00
#
_symmetry.space_group_name_H-M   'P 1'
#
loop_
_entity.id
_entity.type
_entity.pdbx_description
1 polymer ?
#
loop_
_entity_poly.entity_id
_entity_poly.type
_entity_poly.pdbx_seq_one_letter_code
_entity_poly.pdbx_strand_id
1 'polypeptide(L)'
;MEANPIPVVTVQTTPYDDQRPGSSGLRKKTAVFESKRNYLQNYIQSVLSSIDLRDRQGCTMVVGSDGRYFSRTATEVIVQMAAANGGSRLQIGRLVIGHNGILSTPAVSCIIRKIKAIGGIILTASHSPGGPSGDFGIKFNVANGGPSPDTVTDRIHQVSRTLEEYAICPDLRIDLSRLGRQEFDLENKFKPFRVEVVDCVESLSVAIVMGPYVRRILCEELGAPANSAVNCVPLEDFGGQHPNPTLTYATSLDRYMILGQNGFFVNPSDSVAVMAANLSCIPYFRQMGLRGFARSMPTSTALD
;
A
#
# COMPACT_ATOMS: atom_id res chain seq x y z
N MET A 1 21.78 -12.29 27.02
CA MET A 1 20.43 -12.09 27.57
C MET A 1 19.48 -12.78 26.64
N GLU A 2 18.72 -13.74 27.14
CA GLU A 2 17.56 -14.26 26.40
C GLU A 2 16.48 -13.17 26.44
N ALA A 3 15.89 -12.86 25.28
CA ALA A 3 14.78 -11.92 25.23
C ALA A 3 13.50 -12.68 25.64
N ASN A 4 12.76 -12.17 26.62
CA ASN A 4 11.45 -12.72 26.95
C ASN A 4 10.55 -12.63 25.70
N PRO A 5 9.80 -13.70 25.34
CA PRO A 5 8.90 -13.67 24.20
C PRO A 5 7.88 -12.53 24.31
N ILE A 6 7.61 -11.85 23.19
CA ILE A 6 6.72 -10.69 23.16
C ILE A 6 5.27 -11.17 23.40
N PRO A 7 4.54 -10.61 24.39
CA PRO A 7 3.20 -11.07 24.73
C PRO A 7 2.19 -10.85 23.61
N VAL A 8 1.16 -11.70 23.58
CA VAL A 8 0.01 -11.57 22.67
C VAL A 8 -1.20 -11.17 23.49
N VAL A 9 -1.68 -9.94 23.34
CA VAL A 9 -2.79 -9.37 24.11
C VAL A 9 -4.06 -9.36 23.27
N THR A 10 -5.17 -9.83 23.85
CA THR A 10 -6.51 -9.67 23.28
C THR A 10 -7.18 -8.46 23.92
N VAL A 11 -7.69 -7.53 23.10
CA VAL A 11 -8.25 -6.25 23.53
C VAL A 11 -9.71 -6.18 23.12
N GLN A 12 -10.60 -6.06 24.13
CA GLN A 12 -12.02 -5.82 23.91
C GLN A 12 -12.26 -4.46 23.26
N THR A 13 -13.22 -4.39 22.35
CA THR A 13 -13.52 -3.22 21.53
C THR A 13 -15.03 -3.06 21.32
N THR A 14 -15.42 -2.13 20.46
CA THR A 14 -16.82 -1.92 20.04
C THR A 14 -16.80 -1.64 18.54
N PRO A 15 -17.70 -2.24 17.74
CA PRO A 15 -17.69 -2.08 16.29
C PRO A 15 -18.02 -0.64 15.85
N TYR A 16 -17.69 -0.32 14.58
CA TYR A 16 -17.97 0.97 13.96
C TYR A 16 -18.77 0.80 12.67
N ASP A 17 -19.97 1.38 12.60
CA ASP A 17 -20.85 1.30 11.43
C ASP A 17 -20.29 1.95 10.16
N ASP A 18 -19.33 2.87 10.27
CA ASP A 18 -18.83 3.66 9.14
C ASP A 18 -17.56 3.09 8.48
N GLN A 19 -17.14 1.87 8.85
CA GLN A 19 -15.90 1.21 8.37
C GLN A 19 -16.04 0.44 7.04
N ARG A 20 -17.06 0.73 6.22
CA ARG A 20 -17.20 0.11 4.88
C ARG A 20 -16.09 0.60 3.93
N PRO A 21 -15.29 -0.31 3.32
CA PRO A 21 -14.35 0.06 2.27
C PRO A 21 -15.10 0.52 1.00
N GLY A 22 -14.59 1.54 0.31
CA GLY A 22 -14.98 1.82 -1.08
C GLY A 22 -14.10 1.05 -2.07
N SER A 23 -14.34 1.25 -3.37
CA SER A 23 -13.55 0.68 -4.49
C SER A 23 -12.07 1.12 -4.51
N SER A 24 -11.66 2.00 -3.60
CA SER A 24 -10.26 2.42 -3.37
C SER A 24 -9.90 2.41 -1.89
N GLY A 25 -10.44 1.47 -1.12
CA GLY A 25 -10.19 1.28 0.31
C GLY A 25 -11.08 2.12 1.22
N LEU A 26 -10.82 2.06 2.54
CA LEU A 26 -11.46 2.94 3.52
C LEU A 26 -10.69 4.27 3.58
N ARG A 27 -11.35 5.40 3.27
CA ARG A 27 -10.79 6.76 3.38
C ARG A 27 -11.56 7.57 4.42
N LYS A 28 -10.85 8.25 5.33
CA LYS A 28 -11.41 9.17 6.35
C LYS A 28 -10.44 10.33 6.58
N LYS A 29 -10.83 11.33 7.37
CA LYS A 29 -9.87 12.30 7.92
C LYS A 29 -8.83 11.63 8.81
N THR A 30 -7.59 12.11 8.79
CA THR A 30 -6.48 11.57 9.60
C THR A 30 -6.88 11.41 11.08
N ALA A 31 -7.44 12.47 11.68
CA ALA A 31 -7.95 12.48 13.05
C ALA A 31 -9.02 11.40 13.37
N VAL A 32 -9.68 10.80 12.36
CA VAL A 32 -10.62 9.69 12.58
C VAL A 32 -9.88 8.38 12.89
N PHE A 33 -8.73 8.13 12.27
CA PHE A 33 -7.90 6.95 12.58
C PHE A 33 -7.02 7.18 13.81
N GLU A 34 -6.59 8.42 14.03
CA GLU A 34 -5.67 8.81 15.10
C GLU A 34 -6.38 9.03 16.44
N SER A 35 -7.51 9.74 16.46
CA SER A 35 -8.17 10.17 17.71
C SER A 35 -9.35 9.31 18.15
N LYS A 36 -10.00 8.54 17.26
CA LYS A 36 -11.03 7.57 17.68
C LYS A 36 -10.35 6.30 18.19
N ARG A 37 -10.48 6.04 19.49
CA ARG A 37 -9.99 4.82 20.15
C ARG A 37 -10.36 3.55 19.36
N ASN A 38 -9.39 2.66 19.16
CA ASN A 38 -9.52 1.39 18.45
C ASN A 38 -9.96 1.49 16.96
N TYR A 39 -10.13 2.68 16.35
CA TYR A 39 -10.70 2.78 15.00
C TYR A 39 -9.80 2.13 13.94
N LEU A 40 -8.50 2.43 13.98
CA LEU A 40 -7.51 1.76 13.15
C LEU A 40 -7.48 0.25 13.43
N GLN A 41 -7.40 -0.13 14.71
CA GLN A 41 -7.25 -1.52 15.14
C GLN A 41 -8.43 -2.39 14.68
N ASN A 42 -9.66 -1.92 14.86
CA ASN A 42 -10.86 -2.62 14.40
C ASN A 42 -10.84 -2.87 12.88
N TYR A 43 -10.43 -1.88 12.09
CA TYR A 43 -10.39 -2.03 10.65
C TYR A 43 -9.26 -2.96 10.20
N ILE A 44 -8.07 -2.87 10.78
CA ILE A 44 -6.96 -3.81 10.52
C ILE A 44 -7.35 -5.23 10.92
N GLN A 45 -7.96 -5.43 12.10
CA GLN A 45 -8.48 -6.74 12.50
C GLN A 45 -9.53 -7.27 11.52
N SER A 46 -10.39 -6.42 10.98
CA SER A 46 -11.41 -6.80 9.99
C SER A 46 -10.78 -7.19 8.64
N VAL A 47 -9.74 -6.47 8.19
CA VAL A 47 -8.95 -6.83 7.01
C VAL A 47 -8.28 -8.19 7.21
N LEU A 48 -7.58 -8.41 8.33
CA LEU A 48 -6.93 -9.69 8.62
C LEU A 48 -7.95 -10.83 8.76
N SER A 49 -9.10 -10.58 9.40
CA SER A 49 -10.20 -11.54 9.56
C SER A 49 -10.93 -11.89 8.26
N SER A 50 -10.84 -11.06 7.21
CA SER A 50 -11.37 -11.39 5.88
C SER A 50 -10.58 -12.48 5.15
N ILE A 51 -9.32 -12.70 5.54
CA ILE A 51 -8.46 -13.76 5.02
C ILE A 51 -8.80 -15.08 5.73
N ASP A 52 -9.10 -16.13 4.98
CA ASP A 52 -9.48 -17.43 5.54
C ASP A 52 -8.39 -18.05 6.43
N LEU A 53 -8.81 -18.65 7.55
CA LEU A 53 -7.91 -19.07 8.64
C LEU A 53 -6.87 -20.11 8.23
N ARG A 54 -7.13 -20.90 7.18
CA ARG A 54 -6.17 -21.85 6.61
C ARG A 54 -5.09 -21.12 5.82
N ASP A 55 -5.48 -20.18 4.96
CA ASP A 55 -4.58 -19.48 4.06
C ASP A 55 -3.79 -18.37 4.77
N ARG A 56 -4.25 -17.92 5.94
CA ARG A 56 -3.49 -17.03 6.85
C ARG A 56 -2.27 -17.73 7.46
N GLN A 57 -2.27 -19.07 7.59
CA GLN A 57 -1.22 -19.81 8.27
C GLN A 57 0.13 -19.73 7.55
N GLY A 58 1.11 -19.08 8.18
CA GLY A 58 2.46 -18.95 7.66
C GLY A 58 2.57 -18.05 6.41
N CYS A 59 1.50 -17.34 6.05
CA CYS A 59 1.45 -16.56 4.82
C CYS A 59 2.40 -15.36 4.85
N THR A 60 2.66 -14.78 3.68
CA THR A 60 3.35 -13.50 3.55
C THR A 60 2.35 -12.43 3.11
N MET A 61 2.38 -11.27 3.76
CA MET A 61 1.68 -10.05 3.33
C MET A 61 2.67 -8.91 3.05
N VAL A 62 2.29 -7.98 2.18
CA VAL A 62 3.07 -6.77 1.89
C VAL A 62 2.44 -5.55 2.58
N VAL A 63 3.23 -4.62 3.11
CA VAL A 63 2.74 -3.36 3.70
C VAL A 63 3.49 -2.19 3.08
N GLY A 64 2.76 -1.18 2.63
CA GLY A 64 3.34 0.01 2.00
C GLY A 64 2.56 1.28 2.33
N SER A 65 3.23 2.43 2.26
CA SER A 65 2.59 3.74 2.37
C SER A 65 3.04 4.70 1.27
N ASP A 66 2.20 5.70 1.01
CA ASP A 66 2.56 6.85 0.18
C ASP A 66 3.39 7.92 0.92
N GLY A 67 3.74 7.68 2.18
CA GLY A 67 4.54 8.56 3.02
C GLY A 67 3.77 9.69 3.71
N ARG A 68 2.43 9.75 3.62
CA ARG A 68 1.64 10.74 4.37
C ARG A 68 1.76 10.57 5.88
N TYR A 69 1.43 11.64 6.61
CA TYR A 69 1.29 11.66 8.07
C TYR A 69 0.48 10.46 8.58
N PHE A 70 0.79 10.00 9.81
CA PHE A 70 0.23 8.79 10.44
C PHE A 70 0.63 7.45 9.80
N SER A 71 1.31 7.42 8.63
CA SER A 71 1.69 6.16 7.96
C SER A 71 2.65 5.29 8.77
N ARG A 72 3.62 5.88 9.50
CA ARG A 72 4.54 5.13 10.38
C ARG A 72 3.76 4.44 11.50
N THR A 73 2.96 5.22 12.24
CA THR A 73 2.09 4.74 13.33
C THR A 73 1.16 3.61 12.87
N ALA A 74 0.51 3.79 11.71
CA ALA A 74 -0.34 2.75 11.14
C ALA A 74 0.42 1.51 10.68
N THR A 75 1.66 1.66 10.18
CA THR A 75 2.54 0.53 9.84
C THR A 75 2.91 -0.26 11.10
N GLU A 76 3.31 0.40 12.18
CA GLU A 76 3.64 -0.26 13.45
C GLU A 76 2.46 -1.06 14.01
N VAL A 77 1.26 -0.47 14.04
CA VAL A 77 0.04 -1.18 14.47
C VAL A 77 -0.27 -2.37 13.56
N ILE A 78 -0.09 -2.27 12.24
CA ILE A 78 -0.23 -3.42 11.32
C ILE A 78 0.78 -4.52 11.65
N VAL A 79 2.04 -4.19 11.95
CA VAL A 79 3.05 -5.17 12.36
C VAL A 79 2.66 -5.87 13.65
N GLN A 80 2.27 -5.11 14.68
CA GLN A 80 1.86 -5.62 15.99
C GLN A 80 0.61 -6.51 15.92
N MET A 81 -0.37 -6.14 15.09
CA MET A 81 -1.61 -6.90 14.93
C MET A 81 -1.43 -8.13 14.02
N ALA A 82 -0.60 -8.06 12.98
CA ALA A 82 -0.28 -9.20 12.12
C ALA A 82 0.52 -10.28 12.86
N ALA A 83 1.46 -9.88 13.73
CA ALA A 83 2.18 -10.76 14.64
C ALA A 83 1.25 -11.55 15.57
N ALA A 84 0.27 -10.85 16.15
CA ALA A 84 -0.72 -11.44 17.04
C ALA A 84 -1.77 -12.30 16.32
N ASN A 85 -2.09 -11.99 15.05
CA ASN A 85 -3.25 -12.54 14.36
C ASN A 85 -3.09 -14.00 13.94
N GLY A 86 -3.74 -14.87 14.71
CA GLY A 86 -3.76 -16.32 14.54
C GLY A 86 -3.25 -17.00 15.81
N GLY A 87 -3.88 -18.12 16.20
CA GLY A 87 -3.48 -18.87 17.40
C GLY A 87 -2.06 -19.43 17.34
N SER A 88 -1.66 -20.24 18.32
CA SER A 88 -0.31 -20.84 18.44
C SER A 88 0.20 -21.61 17.21
N ARG A 89 -0.65 -21.88 16.21
CA ARG A 89 -0.33 -22.55 14.95
C ARG A 89 -0.73 -21.80 13.67
N LEU A 90 -1.51 -20.71 13.73
CA LEU A 90 -2.21 -20.13 12.56
C LEU A 90 -1.81 -18.67 12.22
N GLN A 91 -0.66 -18.19 12.69
CA GLN A 91 -0.21 -16.82 12.52
C GLN A 91 0.22 -16.49 11.07
N ILE A 92 0.15 -15.19 10.70
CA ILE A 92 0.85 -14.65 9.52
C ILE A 92 2.35 -14.90 9.71
N GLY A 93 3.02 -15.50 8.72
CA GLY A 93 4.41 -15.93 8.86
C GLY A 93 5.43 -14.82 8.62
N ARG A 94 5.10 -13.86 7.74
CA ARG A 94 6.01 -12.81 7.29
C ARG A 94 5.27 -11.55 6.84
N LEU A 95 5.83 -10.38 7.15
CA LEU A 95 5.56 -9.14 6.44
C LEU A 95 6.74 -8.75 5.55
N VAL A 96 6.45 -8.12 4.42
CA VAL A 96 7.43 -7.39 3.58
C VAL A 96 7.02 -5.93 3.56
N ILE A 97 7.92 -5.04 3.97
CA ILE A 97 7.61 -3.62 4.16
C ILE A 97 8.67 -2.78 3.45
N GLY A 98 8.28 -1.66 2.87
CA GLY A 98 9.25 -0.72 2.32
C GLY A 98 10.17 -0.12 3.36
N HIS A 99 11.39 0.23 2.94
CA HIS A 99 12.26 1.13 3.69
C HIS A 99 11.50 2.38 4.13
N ASN A 100 11.63 2.75 5.40
CA ASN A 100 10.87 3.83 6.06
C ASN A 100 9.33 3.69 6.00
N GLY A 101 8.81 2.50 5.68
CA GLY A 101 7.38 2.24 5.42
C GLY A 101 6.92 2.61 4.00
N ILE A 102 7.84 2.97 3.09
CA ILE A 102 7.54 3.56 1.78
C ILE A 102 7.48 2.48 0.69
N LEU A 103 6.29 2.19 0.16
CA LEU A 103 6.09 1.42 -1.07
C LEU A 103 4.92 2.00 -1.84
N SER A 104 5.14 2.19 -3.14
CA SER A 104 4.12 2.64 -4.08
C SER A 104 2.96 1.65 -4.24
N THR A 105 1.81 2.11 -4.75
CA THR A 105 0.68 1.19 -5.04
C THR A 105 1.09 0.14 -6.09
N PRO A 106 1.77 0.49 -7.20
CA PRO A 106 2.37 -0.51 -8.09
C PRO A 106 3.44 -1.40 -7.43
N ALA A 107 4.24 -0.89 -6.48
CA ALA A 107 5.24 -1.72 -5.80
C ALA A 107 4.63 -2.77 -4.90
N VAL A 108 3.62 -2.43 -4.11
CA VAL A 108 2.87 -3.44 -3.36
C VAL A 108 2.28 -4.48 -4.33
N SER A 109 1.69 -4.05 -5.45
CA SER A 109 1.12 -4.95 -6.48
C SER A 109 2.14 -5.94 -7.07
N CYS A 110 3.31 -5.45 -7.51
CA CYS A 110 4.32 -6.30 -8.14
C CYS A 110 5.10 -7.14 -7.10
N ILE A 111 5.39 -6.63 -5.90
CA ILE A 111 5.98 -7.45 -4.81
C ILE A 111 5.03 -8.62 -4.46
N ILE A 112 3.73 -8.37 -4.28
CA ILE A 112 2.72 -9.43 -4.00
C ILE A 112 2.85 -10.56 -5.04
N ARG A 113 2.89 -10.19 -6.33
CA ARG A 113 2.97 -11.14 -7.45
C ARG A 113 4.32 -11.85 -7.52
N LYS A 114 5.43 -11.14 -7.26
CA LYS A 114 6.82 -11.64 -7.29
C LYS A 114 7.08 -12.69 -6.21
N ILE A 115 6.59 -12.45 -4.98
CA ILE A 115 6.81 -13.35 -3.84
C ILE A 115 5.63 -14.29 -3.55
N LYS A 116 4.54 -14.21 -4.33
CA LYS A 116 3.26 -14.93 -4.11
C LYS A 116 2.68 -14.69 -2.71
N ALA A 117 2.67 -13.42 -2.28
CA ALA A 117 2.00 -13.00 -1.06
C ALA A 117 0.48 -13.21 -1.17
N ILE A 118 -0.21 -13.41 -0.03
CA ILE A 118 -1.68 -13.55 -0.02
C ILE A 118 -2.41 -12.23 -0.32
N GLY A 119 -1.70 -11.12 -0.17
CA GLY A 119 -2.20 -9.77 -0.39
C GLY A 119 -1.28 -8.73 0.25
N GLY A 120 -1.77 -7.50 0.37
CA GLY A 120 -1.04 -6.44 1.04
C GLY A 120 -1.90 -5.22 1.38
N ILE A 121 -1.48 -4.50 2.41
CA ILE A 121 -2.16 -3.31 2.92
C ILE A 121 -1.40 -2.08 2.43
N ILE A 122 -2.11 -1.12 1.84
CA ILE A 122 -1.53 0.11 1.30
C ILE A 122 -2.13 1.31 2.02
N LEU A 123 -1.29 2.00 2.78
CA LEU A 123 -1.58 3.20 3.54
C LEU A 123 -1.50 4.40 2.59
N THR A 124 -2.62 4.71 1.95
CA THR A 124 -2.74 5.79 0.97
C THR A 124 -4.18 6.23 0.82
N ALA A 125 -4.38 7.55 0.72
CA ALA A 125 -5.67 8.14 0.37
C ALA A 125 -5.78 8.44 -1.15
N SER A 126 -4.85 7.90 -1.97
CA SER A 126 -4.62 8.31 -3.37
C SER A 126 -4.44 9.84 -3.43
N HIS A 127 -5.08 10.48 -4.40
CA HIS A 127 -5.07 11.90 -4.70
C HIS A 127 -5.44 12.86 -3.55
N SER A 128 -5.97 12.40 -2.42
CA SER A 128 -6.32 13.28 -1.29
C SER A 128 -5.09 13.85 -0.56
N PRO A 129 -5.20 15.08 -0.01
CA PRO A 129 -4.12 15.75 0.72
C PRO A 129 -3.70 15.01 2.00
N GLY A 130 -2.45 15.18 2.40
CA GLY A 130 -1.84 14.58 3.59
C GLY A 130 -1.90 15.48 4.84
N GLY A 131 -1.10 15.14 5.84
CA GLY A 131 -1.00 15.89 7.10
C GLY A 131 -2.11 15.60 8.14
N PRO A 132 -2.03 16.21 9.34
CA PRO A 132 -2.99 15.99 10.44
C PRO A 132 -4.43 16.40 10.12
N SER A 133 -4.63 17.43 9.29
CA SER A 133 -5.95 17.89 8.81
C SER A 133 -6.37 17.25 7.47
N GLY A 134 -5.49 16.47 6.86
CA GLY A 134 -5.71 15.78 5.60
C GLY A 134 -6.56 14.52 5.72
N ASP A 135 -6.52 13.71 4.67
CA ASP A 135 -7.17 12.40 4.65
C ASP A 135 -6.12 11.29 4.77
N PHE A 136 -6.49 10.25 5.51
CA PHE A 136 -5.78 8.99 5.57
C PHE A 136 -6.63 7.89 4.92
N GLY A 137 -5.98 6.85 4.42
CA GLY A 137 -6.67 5.78 3.70
C GLY A 137 -5.97 4.44 3.78
N ILE A 138 -6.75 3.37 3.80
CA ILE A 138 -6.27 1.99 3.93
C ILE A 138 -6.90 1.16 2.80
N LYS A 139 -6.09 0.83 1.78
CA LYS A 139 -6.44 -0.12 0.72
C LYS A 139 -5.99 -1.53 1.13
N PHE A 140 -6.72 -2.55 0.69
CA PHE A 140 -6.27 -3.94 0.73
C PHE A 140 -6.25 -4.51 -0.69
N ASN A 141 -5.11 -5.06 -1.09
CA ASN A 141 -4.90 -5.77 -2.35
C ASN A 141 -4.79 -7.27 -2.07
N VAL A 142 -5.30 -8.10 -2.99
CA VAL A 142 -5.33 -9.58 -2.87
C VAL A 142 -4.18 -10.24 -3.64
N ALA A 143 -4.04 -11.56 -3.55
CA ALA A 143 -2.90 -12.34 -4.04
C ALA A 143 -2.53 -12.18 -5.54
N ASN A 144 -3.44 -11.68 -6.38
CA ASN A 144 -3.13 -11.35 -7.79
C ASN A 144 -2.39 -9.99 -7.95
N GLY A 145 -2.18 -9.26 -6.85
CA GLY A 145 -1.60 -7.91 -6.79
C GLY A 145 -2.59 -6.77 -6.99
N GLY A 146 -3.83 -7.05 -7.41
CA GLY A 146 -4.88 -6.07 -7.65
C GLY A 146 -5.67 -5.69 -6.39
N PRO A 147 -6.55 -4.66 -6.47
CA PRO A 147 -7.41 -4.27 -5.36
C PRO A 147 -8.39 -5.40 -4.98
N SER A 148 -8.89 -5.35 -3.75
CA SER A 148 -9.93 -6.26 -3.27
C SER A 148 -11.21 -6.20 -4.13
N PRO A 149 -11.77 -7.34 -4.56
CA PRO A 149 -13.10 -7.38 -5.17
C PRO A 149 -14.20 -7.15 -4.13
N ASP A 150 -15.42 -6.87 -4.59
CA ASP A 150 -16.56 -6.53 -3.73
C ASP A 150 -16.88 -7.62 -2.68
N THR A 151 -16.67 -8.89 -3.02
CA THR A 151 -16.82 -10.03 -2.10
C THR A 151 -15.88 -9.97 -0.89
N VAL A 152 -14.70 -9.35 -1.04
CA VAL A 152 -13.73 -9.16 0.04
C VAL A 152 -14.03 -7.86 0.80
N THR A 153 -14.39 -6.76 0.12
CA THR A 153 -14.71 -5.50 0.80
C THR A 153 -15.98 -5.60 1.63
N ASP A 154 -17.00 -6.33 1.17
CA ASP A 154 -18.20 -6.60 1.97
C ASP A 154 -17.94 -7.60 3.11
N ARG A 155 -17.02 -8.57 2.96
CA ARG A 155 -16.59 -9.44 4.07
C ARG A 155 -15.85 -8.65 5.16
N ILE A 156 -14.98 -7.71 4.77
CA ILE A 156 -14.32 -6.78 5.71
C ILE A 156 -15.36 -5.95 6.47
N HIS A 157 -16.34 -5.39 5.74
CA HIS A 157 -17.40 -4.57 6.32
C HIS A 157 -18.36 -5.36 7.24
N GLN A 158 -18.67 -6.62 6.92
CA GLN A 158 -19.44 -7.51 7.80
C GLN A 158 -18.70 -7.72 9.13
N VAL A 159 -17.41 -8.05 9.09
CA VAL A 159 -16.60 -8.22 10.32
C VAL A 159 -16.49 -6.91 11.11
N SER A 160 -16.27 -5.76 10.47
CA SER A 160 -16.09 -4.49 11.19
C SER A 160 -17.33 -4.01 11.95
N ARG A 161 -18.52 -4.49 11.56
CA ARG A 161 -19.79 -4.21 12.24
C ARG A 161 -20.13 -5.18 13.38
N THR A 162 -19.40 -6.29 13.53
CA THR A 162 -19.61 -7.29 14.59
C THR A 162 -18.32 -7.62 15.36
N LEU A 163 -17.34 -6.71 15.36
CA LEU A 163 -16.06 -6.95 16.01
C LEU A 163 -16.10 -6.59 17.50
N GLU A 164 -16.02 -7.61 18.35
CA GLU A 164 -16.02 -7.48 19.82
C GLU A 164 -14.60 -7.41 20.41
N GLU A 165 -13.60 -7.99 19.74
CA GLU A 165 -12.20 -7.96 20.18
C GLU A 165 -11.17 -7.98 19.03
N TYR A 166 -9.92 -7.61 19.33
CA TYR A 166 -8.78 -7.77 18.42
C TYR A 166 -7.52 -8.25 19.14
N ALA A 167 -6.60 -8.88 18.40
CA ALA A 167 -5.32 -9.36 18.93
C ALA A 167 -4.16 -8.42 18.53
N ILE A 168 -3.26 -8.12 19.46
CA ILE A 168 -2.09 -7.23 19.24
C ILE A 168 -0.88 -7.62 20.11
N CYS A 169 0.33 -7.41 19.60
CA CYS A 169 1.58 -7.50 20.36
C CYS A 169 2.07 -6.09 20.73
N PRO A 170 1.61 -5.48 21.83
CA PRO A 170 1.77 -4.04 22.09
C PRO A 170 3.22 -3.60 22.32
N ASP A 171 4.12 -4.53 22.64
CA ASP A 171 5.55 -4.27 22.91
C ASP A 171 6.44 -4.51 21.69
N LEU A 172 5.90 -5.05 20.58
CA LEU A 172 6.67 -5.24 19.34
C LEU A 172 7.01 -3.86 18.74
N ARG A 173 8.31 -3.58 18.59
CA ARG A 173 8.86 -2.41 17.89
C ARG A 173 9.66 -2.86 16.68
N ILE A 174 9.54 -2.12 15.57
CA ILE A 174 10.25 -2.41 14.32
C ILE A 174 11.06 -1.20 13.88
N ASP A 175 12.31 -1.41 13.47
CA ASP A 175 13.11 -0.37 12.85
C ASP A 175 12.84 -0.34 11.34
N LEU A 176 11.93 0.52 10.89
CA LEU A 176 11.65 0.72 9.46
C LEU A 176 12.83 1.38 8.70
N SER A 177 13.81 1.97 9.39
CA SER A 177 14.98 2.61 8.76
C SER A 177 16.09 1.62 8.41
N ARG A 178 16.07 0.42 8.99
CA ARG A 178 17.04 -0.65 8.75
C ARG A 178 16.53 -1.68 7.73
N LEU A 179 17.16 -1.69 6.56
CA LEU A 179 16.97 -2.73 5.54
C LEU A 179 17.31 -4.13 6.07
N GLY A 180 16.67 -5.14 5.47
CA GLY A 180 16.87 -6.56 5.75
C GLY A 180 15.82 -7.16 6.68
N ARG A 181 16.12 -8.36 7.18
CA ARG A 181 15.21 -9.18 7.99
C ARG A 181 15.36 -8.89 9.48
N GLN A 182 14.22 -8.70 10.14
CA GLN A 182 14.05 -8.60 11.59
C GLN A 182 13.13 -9.74 12.03
N GLU A 183 13.45 -10.37 13.16
CA GLU A 183 12.71 -11.53 13.69
C GLU A 183 12.30 -11.27 15.14
N PHE A 184 11.09 -11.72 15.48
CA PHE A 184 10.42 -11.43 16.73
C PHE A 184 9.89 -12.74 17.32
N ASP A 185 10.48 -13.19 18.43
CA ASP A 185 9.95 -14.31 19.19
C ASP A 185 8.73 -13.86 19.98
N LEU A 186 7.61 -14.56 19.78
CA LEU A 186 6.30 -14.22 20.31
C LEU A 186 5.85 -15.29 21.30
N GLU A 187 5.15 -14.87 22.34
CA GLU A 187 4.64 -15.76 23.37
C GLU A 187 3.68 -16.81 22.77
N ASN A 188 3.79 -18.06 23.24
CA ASN A 188 2.99 -19.20 22.81
C ASN A 188 3.05 -19.52 21.30
N LYS A 189 4.13 -19.14 20.59
CA LYS A 189 4.38 -19.49 19.18
C LYS A 189 5.60 -20.42 19.01
N PHE A 190 5.56 -21.28 17.99
CA PHE A 190 6.65 -22.22 17.67
C PHE A 190 7.65 -21.70 16.63
N LYS A 191 7.43 -20.52 16.05
CA LYS A 191 8.31 -19.90 15.05
C LYS A 191 8.29 -18.37 15.23
N PRO A 192 9.44 -17.69 15.09
CA PRO A 192 9.48 -16.24 15.14
C PRO A 192 8.62 -15.64 14.02
N PHE A 193 7.96 -14.53 14.35
CA PHE A 193 7.34 -13.66 13.36
C PHE A 193 8.43 -12.85 12.64
N ARG A 194 8.27 -12.67 11.33
CA ARG A 194 9.31 -12.10 10.47
C ARG A 194 8.85 -10.82 9.81
N VAL A 195 9.69 -9.80 9.80
CA VAL A 195 9.50 -8.65 8.94
C VAL A 195 10.75 -8.43 8.11
N GLU A 196 10.58 -8.25 6.81
CA GLU A 196 11.66 -7.97 5.86
C GLU A 196 11.46 -6.57 5.30
N VAL A 197 12.34 -5.64 5.71
CA VAL A 197 12.36 -4.26 5.25
C VAL A 197 13.17 -4.24 3.95
N VAL A 198 12.50 -4.03 2.82
CA VAL A 198 13.10 -4.09 1.49
C VAL A 198 13.33 -2.69 0.93
N ASP A 199 14.36 -2.54 0.08
CA ASP A 199 14.53 -1.30 -0.67
C ASP A 199 13.34 -1.09 -1.61
N CYS A 200 12.83 0.14 -1.63
CA CYS A 200 11.60 0.46 -2.34
C CYS A 200 11.76 0.45 -3.87
N VAL A 201 12.97 0.65 -4.39
CA VAL A 201 13.28 0.67 -5.82
C VAL A 201 13.90 -0.65 -6.30
N GLU A 202 14.83 -1.29 -5.58
CA GLU A 202 15.34 -2.62 -5.99
C GLU A 202 14.22 -3.68 -6.05
N SER A 203 13.16 -3.47 -5.27
CA SER A 203 11.96 -4.29 -5.35
C SER A 203 11.26 -4.21 -6.72
N LEU A 204 11.29 -3.05 -7.40
CA LEU A 204 10.43 -2.73 -8.53
C LEU A 204 11.00 -1.83 -9.64
N SER A 205 10.65 -2.18 -10.88
CA SER A 205 11.01 -1.42 -12.08
C SER A 205 10.14 -0.18 -12.39
N VAL A 206 9.07 0.15 -11.64
CA VAL A 206 8.30 1.41 -11.83
C VAL A 206 7.35 1.81 -10.66
N ALA A 207 7.52 3.04 -10.16
CA ALA A 207 6.46 4.05 -9.86
C ALA A 207 5.30 3.69 -8.88
N ILE A 208 4.31 4.55 -8.54
CA ILE A 208 4.37 5.87 -7.87
C ILE A 208 3.82 5.68 -6.43
N VAL A 209 4.26 6.26 -5.30
CA VAL A 209 5.36 7.20 -4.92
C VAL A 209 6.50 7.34 -5.92
N MET A 210 6.88 8.58 -6.25
CA MET A 210 7.94 8.84 -7.24
C MET A 210 9.29 9.29 -6.70
N GLY A 211 9.40 10.02 -5.58
CA GLY A 211 10.65 10.75 -5.26
C GLY A 211 11.95 9.93 -5.34
N PRO A 212 12.07 8.81 -4.60
CA PRO A 212 13.20 7.89 -4.72
C PRO A 212 13.31 7.22 -6.10
N TYR A 213 12.18 6.78 -6.68
CA TYR A 213 12.12 6.03 -7.95
C TYR A 213 12.52 6.89 -9.15
N VAL A 214 12.19 8.19 -9.18
CA VAL A 214 12.58 9.14 -10.22
C VAL A 214 14.07 9.43 -10.15
N ARG A 215 14.60 9.70 -8.95
CA ARG A 215 16.04 9.88 -8.76
C ARG A 215 16.81 8.64 -9.18
N ARG A 216 16.39 7.47 -8.69
CA ARG A 216 17.09 6.21 -8.98
C ARG A 216 16.97 5.80 -10.46
N ILE A 217 15.75 5.62 -10.95
CA ILE A 217 15.55 5.07 -12.30
C ILE A 217 15.85 6.12 -13.37
N LEU A 218 15.32 7.35 -13.25
CA LEU A 218 15.51 8.35 -14.31
C LEU A 218 16.88 9.03 -14.23
N CYS A 219 17.34 9.44 -13.04
CA CYS A 219 18.59 10.20 -12.93
C CYS A 219 19.85 9.32 -12.77
N GLU A 220 19.86 8.35 -11.85
CA GLU A 220 21.05 7.52 -11.59
C GLU A 220 21.24 6.42 -12.65
N GLU A 221 20.18 5.69 -13.01
CA GLU A 221 20.25 4.54 -13.91
C GLU A 221 20.10 4.91 -15.40
N LEU A 222 19.23 5.87 -15.73
CA LEU A 222 19.02 6.36 -17.11
C LEU A 222 19.70 7.70 -17.43
N GLY A 223 20.44 8.28 -16.48
CA GLY A 223 21.32 9.44 -16.71
C GLY A 223 20.63 10.81 -16.90
N ALA A 224 19.34 10.95 -16.56
CA ALA A 224 18.65 12.24 -16.64
C ALA A 224 19.25 13.26 -15.66
N PRO A 225 19.49 14.52 -16.05
CA PRO A 225 20.02 15.56 -15.16
C PRO A 225 19.20 15.71 -13.87
N ALA A 226 19.87 15.86 -12.72
CA ALA A 226 19.22 15.82 -11.40
C ALA A 226 18.16 16.91 -11.17
N ASN A 227 18.23 18.03 -11.89
CA ASN A 227 17.20 19.09 -11.89
C ASN A 227 15.88 18.66 -12.58
N SER A 228 15.85 17.50 -13.25
CA SER A 228 14.62 16.84 -13.73
C SER A 228 13.78 16.28 -12.57
N ALA A 229 14.39 15.97 -11.42
CA ALA A 229 13.74 15.33 -10.28
C ALA A 229 13.02 16.34 -9.34
N VAL A 230 12.06 17.08 -9.89
CA VAL A 230 11.26 18.08 -9.17
C VAL A 230 10.38 17.42 -8.11
N ASN A 231 10.25 18.06 -6.93
CA ASN A 231 9.45 17.60 -5.79
C ASN A 231 9.72 16.15 -5.34
N CYS A 232 10.92 15.63 -5.60
CA CYS A 232 11.28 14.22 -5.35
C CYS A 232 11.70 13.89 -3.91
N VAL A 233 11.17 14.60 -2.91
CA VAL A 233 11.27 14.25 -1.48
C VAL A 233 9.86 13.91 -0.98
N PRO A 234 9.61 12.70 -0.45
CA PRO A 234 8.35 12.40 0.23
C PRO A 234 8.18 13.28 1.48
N LEU A 235 7.01 13.91 1.63
CA LEU A 235 6.65 14.77 2.76
C LEU A 235 5.28 14.33 3.29
N GLU A 236 5.11 14.34 4.61
CA GLU A 236 3.92 13.80 5.29
C GLU A 236 2.62 14.58 4.99
N ASP A 237 2.75 15.84 4.59
CA ASP A 237 1.69 16.76 4.15
C ASP A 237 1.71 17.00 2.62
N PHE A 238 2.64 16.38 1.89
CA PHE A 238 2.98 16.67 0.50
C PHE A 238 3.37 18.14 0.22
N GLY A 239 3.95 18.84 1.21
CA GLY A 239 4.30 20.27 1.10
C GLY A 239 3.07 21.17 1.02
N GLY A 240 2.00 20.82 1.74
CA GLY A 240 0.68 21.46 1.70
C GLY A 240 -0.10 21.29 0.40
N GLN A 241 0.38 20.49 -0.57
CA GLN A 241 -0.24 20.37 -1.89
C GLN A 241 -1.19 19.17 -2.01
N HIS A 242 -2.13 19.27 -2.95
CA HIS A 242 -3.12 18.23 -3.25
C HIS A 242 -2.58 17.28 -4.35
N PRO A 243 -2.25 16.00 -4.07
CA PRO A 243 -1.46 15.14 -4.96
C PRO A 243 -2.28 14.50 -6.11
N ASN A 244 -2.88 15.32 -6.98
CA ASN A 244 -3.79 14.89 -8.05
C ASN A 244 -3.39 15.41 -9.45
N PRO A 245 -2.71 14.62 -10.32
CA PRO A 245 -2.04 15.14 -11.52
C PRO A 245 -3.06 15.64 -12.55
N THR A 246 -3.19 16.96 -12.59
CA THR A 246 -4.19 17.71 -13.36
C THR A 246 -3.60 19.07 -13.70
N LEU A 247 -4.21 19.80 -14.63
CA LEU A 247 -3.80 21.19 -14.91
C LEU A 247 -4.04 22.14 -13.72
N THR A 248 -4.80 21.72 -12.70
CA THR A 248 -5.01 22.45 -11.44
C THR A 248 -3.98 22.09 -10.36
N TYR A 249 -3.50 20.84 -10.33
CA TYR A 249 -2.55 20.35 -9.31
C TYR A 249 -1.49 19.44 -9.95
N ALA A 250 -0.22 19.82 -9.88
CA ALA A 250 0.86 19.20 -10.68
C ALA A 250 1.54 17.96 -10.04
N THR A 251 1.02 17.43 -8.92
CA THR A 251 1.63 16.36 -8.11
C THR A 251 0.82 15.06 -8.15
N SER A 252 1.41 13.90 -7.83
CA SER A 252 0.74 12.59 -7.97
C SER A 252 1.25 11.49 -7.04
N LEU A 253 0.39 10.50 -6.77
CA LEU A 253 0.68 9.29 -5.99
C LEU A 253 0.31 7.95 -6.63
N ASP A 254 -0.66 7.88 -7.55
CA ASP A 254 -1.01 6.63 -8.27
C ASP A 254 -1.45 6.85 -9.74
N ARG A 255 -1.21 8.04 -10.30
CA ARG A 255 -1.65 8.48 -11.65
C ARG A 255 -0.54 9.24 -12.38
N TYR A 256 -0.71 9.54 -13.65
CA TYR A 256 0.23 10.38 -14.42
C TYR A 256 -0.50 11.45 -15.22
N MET A 257 0.23 12.50 -15.60
CA MET A 257 -0.15 13.51 -16.59
C MET A 257 1.07 13.74 -17.48
N ILE A 258 0.88 13.80 -18.80
CA ILE A 258 1.96 14.03 -19.76
C ILE A 258 1.79 15.42 -20.35
N LEU A 259 2.86 16.22 -20.31
CA LEU A 259 2.94 17.52 -20.94
C LEU A 259 4.06 17.50 -21.99
N GLY A 260 3.77 18.00 -23.19
CA GLY A 260 4.76 18.30 -24.21
C GLY A 260 5.39 19.69 -24.01
N GLN A 261 6.22 20.09 -24.97
CA GLN A 261 6.80 21.43 -25.02
C GLN A 261 5.71 22.52 -24.97
N ASN A 262 6.03 23.67 -24.38
CA ASN A 262 5.12 24.81 -24.21
C ASN A 262 3.82 24.49 -23.43
N GLY A 263 3.82 23.41 -22.63
CA GLY A 263 2.66 23.02 -21.82
C GLY A 263 1.57 22.27 -22.60
N PHE A 264 1.88 21.71 -23.78
CA PHE A 264 0.94 20.92 -24.57
C PHE A 264 0.38 19.74 -23.75
N PHE A 265 -0.90 19.82 -23.37
CA PHE A 265 -1.54 18.80 -22.52
C PHE A 265 -1.98 17.58 -23.33
N VAL A 266 -1.42 16.41 -23.01
CA VAL A 266 -1.88 15.13 -23.56
C VAL A 266 -3.04 14.63 -22.70
N ASN A 267 -4.24 14.53 -23.29
CA ASN A 267 -5.41 13.98 -22.60
C ASN A 267 -5.13 12.52 -22.17
N PRO A 268 -5.52 12.08 -20.96
CA PRO A 268 -5.33 10.68 -20.54
C PRO A 268 -5.95 9.63 -21.47
N SER A 269 -7.03 9.96 -22.17
CA SER A 269 -7.69 9.07 -23.14
C SER A 269 -6.86 8.96 -24.43
N ASP A 270 -6.36 10.09 -24.94
CA ASP A 270 -5.50 10.12 -26.12
C ASP A 270 -4.12 9.52 -25.81
N SER A 271 -3.64 9.65 -24.56
CA SER A 271 -2.41 9.03 -24.06
C SER A 271 -2.45 7.50 -24.19
N VAL A 272 -3.55 6.86 -23.78
CA VAL A 272 -3.68 5.40 -23.93
C VAL A 272 -3.84 4.98 -25.40
N ALA A 273 -4.53 5.77 -26.23
CA ALA A 273 -4.63 5.53 -27.67
C ALA A 273 -3.26 5.63 -28.38
N VAL A 274 -2.48 6.68 -28.10
CA VAL A 274 -1.14 6.88 -28.66
C VAL A 274 -0.19 5.77 -28.20
N MET A 275 -0.25 5.34 -26.93
CA MET A 275 0.52 4.18 -26.47
C MET A 275 0.09 2.89 -27.17
N ALA A 276 -1.22 2.64 -27.31
CA ALA A 276 -1.77 1.48 -28.01
C ALA A 276 -1.28 1.37 -29.46
N ALA A 277 -1.27 2.49 -30.20
CA ALA A 277 -0.76 2.57 -31.57
C ALA A 277 0.76 2.36 -31.69
N ASN A 278 1.53 2.50 -30.59
CA ASN A 278 3.00 2.47 -30.59
C ASN A 278 3.61 1.34 -29.72
N LEU A 279 2.82 0.33 -29.32
CA LEU A 279 3.31 -0.76 -28.45
C LEU A 279 4.49 -1.55 -29.05
N SER A 280 4.65 -1.55 -30.37
CA SER A 280 5.79 -2.16 -31.08
C SER A 280 7.14 -1.60 -30.64
N CYS A 281 7.21 -0.36 -30.15
CA CYS A 281 8.45 0.20 -29.60
C CYS A 281 8.89 -0.54 -28.33
N ILE A 282 7.94 -0.98 -27.50
CA ILE A 282 8.17 -1.56 -26.17
C ILE A 282 8.55 -3.06 -26.29
N PRO A 283 9.74 -3.50 -25.82
CA PRO A 283 10.18 -4.89 -25.96
C PRO A 283 9.22 -5.93 -25.39
N TYR A 284 8.54 -5.63 -24.28
CA TYR A 284 7.56 -6.53 -23.64
C TYR A 284 6.44 -6.94 -24.59
N PHE A 285 5.83 -5.99 -25.31
CA PHE A 285 4.73 -6.30 -26.24
C PHE A 285 5.21 -6.96 -27.54
N ARG A 286 6.46 -6.70 -27.96
CA ARG A 286 7.12 -7.47 -29.04
C ARG A 286 7.36 -8.94 -28.66
N GLN A 287 7.62 -9.23 -27.39
CA GLN A 287 7.90 -10.60 -26.91
C GLN A 287 6.63 -11.37 -26.52
N MET A 288 5.69 -10.71 -25.83
CA MET A 288 4.50 -11.35 -25.25
C MET A 288 3.24 -11.26 -26.12
N GLY A 289 3.28 -10.42 -27.16
CA GLY A 289 2.12 -10.07 -27.98
C GLY A 289 1.11 -9.16 -27.27
N LEU A 290 0.16 -8.65 -28.05
CA LEU A 290 -1.04 -7.98 -27.54
C LEU A 290 -2.18 -9.00 -27.41
N ARG A 291 -2.94 -8.93 -26.32
CA ARG A 291 -4.11 -9.81 -26.07
C ARG A 291 -5.46 -9.11 -26.16
N GLY A 292 -5.47 -7.78 -26.29
CA GLY A 292 -6.67 -6.93 -26.33
C GLY A 292 -6.44 -5.62 -25.56
N PHE A 293 -7.35 -4.66 -25.77
CA PHE A 293 -7.39 -3.38 -25.08
C PHE A 293 -8.62 -3.30 -24.16
N ALA A 294 -8.59 -2.38 -23.20
CA ALA A 294 -9.73 -2.05 -22.34
C ALA A 294 -9.62 -0.60 -21.86
N ARG A 295 -10.77 0.07 -21.74
CA ARG A 295 -10.93 1.39 -21.11
C ARG A 295 -12.14 1.39 -20.18
N SER A 296 -12.26 2.40 -19.33
CA SER A 296 -13.51 2.62 -18.58
C SER A 296 -14.57 3.22 -19.51
N MET A 297 -15.86 2.97 -19.24
CA MET A 297 -16.97 3.53 -20.03
C MET A 297 -16.86 5.05 -20.29
N PRO A 298 -16.56 5.91 -19.29
CA PRO A 298 -16.41 7.36 -19.50
C PRO A 298 -15.06 7.80 -20.09
N THR A 299 -14.10 6.90 -20.34
CA THR A 299 -12.90 7.22 -21.14
C THR A 299 -13.32 7.38 -22.61
N SER A 300 -12.75 8.33 -23.35
CA SER A 300 -13.16 8.57 -24.75
C SER A 300 -12.92 7.35 -25.64
N THR A 301 -13.64 7.28 -26.77
CA THR A 301 -13.54 6.21 -27.77
C THR A 301 -12.29 6.33 -28.67
N ALA A 302 -11.22 6.96 -28.20
CA ALA A 302 -9.98 7.13 -28.96
C ALA A 302 -9.13 5.85 -29.04
N LEU A 303 -9.45 4.84 -28.23
CA LEU A 303 -8.76 3.55 -28.13
C LEU A 303 -9.44 2.45 -28.99
N ASP A 304 -10.59 2.75 -29.59
CA ASP A 304 -11.52 1.83 -30.24
C ASP A 304 -11.30 1.76 -31.76
#